data_AF-E8QVY7-F1
#
_entry.id   AF-E8QVY7-F1
#
_cell.length_a   1.000
_cell.length_b   1.000
_cell.length_c   1.000
_cell.angle_alpha   90.00
_cell.angle_beta   90.00
_cell.angle_gamma   90.00
#
_symmetry.space_group_name_H-M   'P 1'
#
loop_
_entity.id
_entity.type
_entity.pdbx_description
1 polymer ?
#
loop_
_entity_poly.entity_id
_entity_poly.type
_entity_poly.pdbx_seq_one_letter_code
_entity_poly.pdbx_strand_id
1 'polypeptide(L)'
;MFELEKELKELFDIYEKSPYELYLVGGCVRDCLMGITPKDYDLTSNALVNESKELLLKHHFRVLETGIKHGTITALKNHQSYEITTFRVEKGHIKHRRPKELVFSTHLTDDLKRRDFSMNAIAYSPTKGLIDPFKGQNAIENQVIACVGDARLRFFEDALRILRALRFSATLGFKIAASTKKAVFACKDLLKHLSKERLQSELNKLLMGKNAYEVAKEYQEILELVIQEKIENLGFLKNAPLNLELRLLGFFKHQKSLENLRYPKKTCVLFSKAKECHQAFLNIHNKTELKFLLKDYDLEPFNLALDFYALENPKHALKIKRLLKEIFDSNEPFKKEHLALKGGALQSLGYQHQKIGEILNACLDLVIANPKHNSLEFLIEWAKGRYLPNDAINLSLIKEIKIKKMEKNMTTMNAIQWPKKWTPGETDNFVSNEVIIKGLDFKKVVQHLRDASCWEKYYKNSGNVHMYNQDNTILTDKTRFRFETFGFLMESEVEEFELKDAILRLAWRSWNEAKGDEYLEVYHAWLVEKLDNNRVRILTQESQLGVPAKALAASVPNAMLNGHQAWLDGLVAYSR
;
A
#
# COMPACT_ATOMS: atom_id res chain seq x y z
N MET A 1 -9.62 -43.46 -6.70
CA MET A 1 -9.04 -43.78 -5.37
C MET A 1 -8.05 -42.68 -5.05
N PHE A 2 -7.91 -42.25 -3.79
CA PHE A 2 -6.93 -41.22 -3.42
C PHE A 2 -5.52 -41.76 -3.69
N GLU A 3 -4.94 -41.41 -4.84
CA GLU A 3 -3.54 -41.74 -5.11
C GLU A 3 -2.66 -40.80 -4.30
N LEU A 4 -2.21 -41.28 -3.15
CA LEU A 4 -1.29 -40.53 -2.31
C LEU A 4 0.11 -40.57 -2.92
N GLU A 5 0.71 -39.39 -3.04
CA GLU A 5 2.12 -39.22 -3.37
C GLU A 5 3.02 -39.91 -2.35
N LYS A 6 4.25 -40.23 -2.74
CA LYS A 6 5.18 -41.02 -1.93
C LYS A 6 5.43 -40.40 -0.55
N GLU A 7 5.66 -39.10 -0.51
CA GLU A 7 5.95 -38.33 0.70
C GLU A 7 4.73 -38.25 1.62
N LEU A 8 3.52 -38.18 1.05
CA LEU A 8 2.29 -38.18 1.82
C LEU A 8 2.03 -39.56 2.43
N LYS A 9 2.30 -40.65 1.70
CA LYS A 9 2.27 -42.02 2.25
C LYS A 9 3.27 -42.19 3.41
N GLU A 10 4.50 -41.69 3.23
CA GLU A 10 5.51 -41.70 4.28
C GLU A 10 5.03 -40.95 5.53
N LEU A 11 4.38 -39.80 5.36
CA LEU A 11 3.82 -39.03 6.48
C LEU A 11 2.73 -39.81 7.22
N PHE A 12 1.81 -40.47 6.51
CA PHE A 12 0.83 -41.36 7.13
C PHE A 12 1.51 -42.51 7.89
N ASP A 13 2.48 -43.19 7.28
CA ASP A 13 3.23 -44.27 7.93
C ASP A 13 3.91 -43.83 9.24
N ILE A 14 4.49 -42.62 9.25
CA ILE A 14 5.18 -42.06 10.42
C ILE A 14 4.21 -41.85 11.58
N TYR A 15 3.05 -41.24 11.31
CA TYR A 15 2.04 -40.98 12.35
C TYR A 15 1.36 -42.27 12.80
N GLU A 16 0.98 -43.15 11.87
CA GLU A 16 0.27 -44.41 12.19
C GLU A 16 1.14 -45.45 12.89
N LYS A 17 2.47 -45.41 12.73
CA LYS A 17 3.43 -46.21 13.54
C LYS A 17 3.71 -45.60 14.92
N SER A 18 3.17 -44.42 15.19
CA SER A 18 3.24 -43.69 16.46
C SER A 18 1.86 -43.76 17.15
N PRO A 19 1.67 -43.27 18.39
CA PRO A 19 0.35 -43.28 19.04
C PRO A 19 -0.64 -42.24 18.46
N TYR A 20 -0.37 -41.72 17.25
CA TYR A 20 -1.10 -40.61 16.66
C TYR A 20 -1.88 -41.04 15.42
N GLU A 21 -3.00 -40.36 15.21
CA GLU A 21 -3.80 -40.48 14.01
C GLU A 21 -3.47 -39.33 13.06
N LEU A 22 -3.57 -39.56 11.77
CA LEU A 22 -3.41 -38.52 10.76
C LEU A 22 -4.54 -38.64 9.73
N TYR A 23 -5.04 -37.50 9.30
CA TYR A 23 -6.09 -37.43 8.29
C TYR A 23 -5.81 -36.28 7.32
N LEU A 24 -6.01 -36.51 6.02
CA LEU A 24 -6.28 -35.44 5.08
C LEU A 24 -7.64 -34.83 5.39
N VAL A 25 -7.76 -33.50 5.31
CA VAL A 25 -9.00 -32.79 5.63
C VAL A 25 -9.18 -31.53 4.78
N GLY A 26 -10.40 -31.01 4.68
CA GLY A 26 -10.59 -29.68 4.09
C GLY A 26 -10.61 -29.68 2.56
N GLY A 27 -9.97 -28.67 1.98
CA GLY A 27 -10.03 -28.40 0.55
C GLY A 27 -9.40 -29.51 -0.29
N CYS A 28 -8.30 -30.12 0.19
CA CYS A 28 -7.62 -31.18 -0.54
C CYS A 28 -8.51 -32.43 -0.70
N VAL A 29 -9.27 -32.81 0.33
CA VAL A 29 -10.20 -33.94 0.26
C VAL A 29 -11.33 -33.65 -0.72
N ARG A 30 -11.90 -32.44 -0.67
CA ARG A 30 -12.91 -31.99 -1.63
C ARG A 30 -12.39 -32.06 -3.06
N ASP A 31 -11.20 -31.52 -3.31
CA ASP A 31 -10.61 -31.45 -4.65
C ASP A 31 -10.35 -32.86 -5.19
N CYS A 32 -9.79 -33.77 -4.38
CA CYS A 32 -9.64 -35.17 -4.76
C CYS A 32 -10.98 -35.86 -5.10
N LEU A 33 -12.04 -35.62 -4.32
CA LEU A 33 -13.39 -36.17 -4.60
C LEU A 33 -13.99 -35.60 -5.89
N MET A 34 -13.57 -34.39 -6.29
CA MET A 34 -13.93 -33.77 -7.56
C MET A 34 -13.01 -34.19 -8.72
N GLY A 35 -12.03 -35.08 -8.50
CA GLY A 35 -11.05 -35.48 -9.50
C GLY A 35 -10.01 -34.41 -9.82
N ILE A 36 -9.80 -33.45 -8.92
CA ILE A 36 -8.83 -32.36 -9.04
C ILE A 36 -7.63 -32.66 -8.13
N THR A 37 -6.41 -32.57 -8.67
CA THR A 37 -5.18 -32.69 -7.87
C THR A 37 -5.05 -31.46 -6.95
N PRO A 38 -4.99 -31.63 -5.61
CA PRO A 38 -4.77 -30.54 -4.67
C PRO A 38 -3.39 -29.91 -4.87
N LYS A 39 -3.27 -28.61 -4.60
CA LYS A 39 -1.97 -27.92 -4.57
C LYS A 39 -1.32 -27.97 -3.18
N ASP A 40 -2.17 -27.84 -2.17
CA ASP A 40 -1.80 -27.80 -0.77
C ASP A 40 -2.52 -28.95 -0.04
N TYR A 41 -1.80 -29.64 0.84
CA TYR A 41 -2.34 -30.73 1.63
C TYR A 41 -2.51 -30.29 3.08
N ASP A 42 -3.77 -30.10 3.47
CA ASP A 42 -4.17 -29.86 4.86
C ASP A 42 -4.37 -31.20 5.57
N LEU A 43 -3.67 -31.38 6.70
CA LEU A 43 -3.77 -32.54 7.55
C LEU A 43 -4.18 -32.18 8.97
N THR A 44 -4.75 -33.15 9.66
CA THR A 44 -5.06 -33.01 11.08
C THR A 44 -4.75 -34.28 11.85
N SER A 45 -4.35 -34.10 13.12
CA SER A 45 -3.89 -35.16 14.00
C SER A 45 -4.32 -34.91 15.44
N ASN A 46 -4.42 -35.97 16.25
CA ASN A 46 -4.50 -35.85 17.70
C ASN A 46 -3.15 -35.45 18.34
N ALA A 47 -2.04 -35.51 17.60
CA ALA A 47 -0.74 -35.06 18.06
C ALA A 47 -0.72 -33.55 18.31
N LEU A 48 -0.17 -33.13 19.45
CA LEU A 48 0.14 -31.75 19.74
C LEU A 48 1.24 -31.22 18.81
N VAL A 49 1.36 -29.89 18.74
CA VAL A 49 2.37 -29.20 17.91
C VAL A 49 3.79 -29.70 18.18
N ASN A 50 4.19 -29.82 19.46
CA ASN A 50 5.55 -30.24 19.83
C ASN A 50 5.79 -31.72 19.51
N GLU A 51 4.79 -32.57 19.75
CA GLU A 51 4.85 -34.01 19.43
C GLU A 51 4.99 -34.23 17.93
N SER A 52 4.17 -33.52 17.14
CA SER A 52 4.24 -33.54 15.67
C SER A 52 5.59 -33.04 15.17
N LYS A 53 6.12 -31.96 15.76
CA LYS A 53 7.45 -31.42 15.42
C LYS A 53 8.57 -32.43 15.70
N GLU A 54 8.59 -33.03 16.88
CA GLU A 54 9.61 -34.03 17.25
C GLU A 54 9.57 -35.23 16.32
N LEU A 55 8.37 -35.72 16.01
CA LEU A 55 8.16 -36.84 15.11
C LEU A 55 8.67 -36.51 13.69
N LEU A 56 8.31 -35.35 13.15
CA LEU A 56 8.75 -34.91 11.82
C LEU A 56 10.27 -34.74 11.72
N LEU A 57 10.90 -34.12 12.72
CA LEU A 57 12.34 -33.90 12.74
C LEU A 57 13.12 -35.22 12.79
N LYS A 58 12.63 -36.20 13.56
CA LYS A 58 13.21 -37.55 13.62
C LYS A 58 13.18 -38.27 12.26
N HIS A 59 12.22 -37.92 11.41
CA HIS A 59 12.04 -38.52 10.07
C HIS A 59 12.48 -37.59 8.93
N HIS A 60 13.42 -36.67 9.20
CA HIS A 60 14.07 -35.82 8.21
C HIS A 60 13.13 -34.86 7.44
N PHE A 61 12.00 -34.49 8.03
CA PHE A 61 11.20 -33.37 7.52
C PHE A 61 11.75 -32.06 8.06
N ARG A 62 11.81 -31.02 7.20
CA ARG A 62 12.03 -29.66 7.68
C ARG A 62 10.70 -29.13 8.22
N VAL A 63 10.71 -28.56 9.42
CA VAL A 63 9.49 -28.00 10.05
C VAL A 63 9.55 -26.48 10.04
N LEU A 64 8.48 -25.83 9.59
CA LEU A 64 8.24 -24.41 9.79
C LEU A 64 7.21 -24.23 10.91
N GLU A 65 7.54 -23.38 11.86
CA GLU A 65 6.73 -23.07 13.06
C GLU A 65 5.72 -21.94 12.82
N THR A 66 5.38 -21.71 11.55
CA THR A 66 4.37 -20.75 11.15
C THR A 66 3.00 -21.30 11.50
N GLY A 67 2.30 -20.67 12.46
CA GLY A 67 0.94 -21.08 12.84
C GLY A 67 0.82 -21.84 14.16
N ILE A 68 1.89 -21.96 14.96
CA ILE A 68 1.85 -22.62 16.28
C ILE A 68 0.76 -22.04 17.19
N LYS A 69 0.55 -20.70 17.15
CA LYS A 69 -0.52 -20.02 17.91
C LYS A 69 -1.93 -20.50 17.54
N HIS A 70 -2.06 -21.22 16.44
CA HIS A 70 -3.30 -21.83 16.00
C HIS A 70 -3.29 -23.34 16.18
N GLY A 71 -2.19 -23.96 16.61
CA GLY A 71 -2.07 -25.42 16.70
C GLY A 71 -1.70 -26.06 15.36
N THR A 72 -1.00 -25.32 14.49
CA THR A 72 -0.59 -25.77 13.15
C THR A 72 0.93 -25.68 13.02
N ILE A 73 1.53 -26.68 12.38
CA ILE A 73 2.91 -26.68 11.90
C ILE A 73 2.95 -27.04 10.43
N THR A 74 3.99 -26.60 9.72
CA THR A 74 4.17 -26.95 8.30
C THR A 74 5.37 -27.86 8.15
N ALA A 75 5.16 -29.08 7.64
CA ALA A 75 6.22 -29.99 7.25
C ALA A 75 6.61 -29.76 5.79
N LEU A 76 7.90 -29.71 5.49
CA LEU A 76 8.46 -29.52 4.16
C LEU A 76 9.36 -30.70 3.79
N LYS A 77 9.12 -31.27 2.61
CA LYS A 77 9.97 -32.32 2.01
C LYS A 77 9.87 -32.25 0.49
N ASN A 78 11.01 -32.32 -0.20
CA ASN A 78 11.08 -32.32 -1.67
C ASN A 78 10.25 -31.20 -2.35
N HIS A 79 10.33 -29.98 -1.80
CA HIS A 79 9.57 -28.80 -2.24
C HIS A 79 8.04 -28.86 -2.07
N GLN A 80 7.51 -29.90 -1.43
CA GLN A 80 6.10 -29.99 -1.06
C GLN A 80 5.88 -29.58 0.40
N SER A 81 4.78 -28.88 0.66
CA SER A 81 4.34 -28.46 2.00
C SER A 81 3.10 -29.20 2.48
N TYR A 82 3.11 -29.59 3.74
CA TYR A 82 2.04 -30.28 4.45
C TYR A 82 1.69 -29.50 5.72
N GLU A 83 0.50 -28.93 5.79
CA GLU A 83 0.05 -28.22 7.00
C GLU A 83 -0.63 -29.20 7.96
N ILE A 84 -0.01 -29.46 9.10
CA ILE A 84 -0.51 -30.42 10.09
C ILE A 84 -1.08 -29.64 11.27
N THR A 85 -2.37 -29.84 11.53
CA THR A 85 -3.12 -29.14 12.56
C THR A 85 -3.62 -30.09 13.65
N THR A 86 -3.29 -29.81 14.91
CA THR A 86 -3.83 -30.55 16.05
C THR A 86 -5.35 -30.40 16.13
N PHE A 87 -6.05 -31.49 16.43
CA PHE A 87 -7.48 -31.50 16.75
C PHE A 87 -7.80 -30.44 17.79
N ARG A 88 -8.81 -29.61 17.54
CA ARG A 88 -9.13 -28.50 18.41
C ARG A 88 -10.61 -28.18 18.40
N VAL A 89 -11.08 -27.69 19.54
CA VAL A 89 -12.38 -27.06 19.76
C VAL A 89 -12.15 -25.58 20.01
N GLU A 90 -13.04 -24.76 19.47
CA GLU A 90 -13.03 -23.32 19.69
C GLU A 90 -13.89 -23.01 20.92
N LYS A 91 -13.30 -22.50 22.01
CA LYS A 91 -14.01 -22.08 23.23
C LYS A 91 -13.92 -20.57 23.47
N GLY A 92 -15.01 -20.00 23.98
CA GLY A 92 -15.11 -18.60 24.38
C GLY A 92 -15.49 -17.67 23.23
N HIS A 93 -16.68 -17.07 23.31
CA HIS A 93 -17.12 -16.01 22.41
C HIS A 93 -16.68 -14.65 22.94
N ILE A 94 -16.00 -13.87 22.12
CA ILE A 94 -15.96 -12.41 22.27
C ILE A 94 -16.66 -11.83 21.05
N LYS A 95 -17.64 -10.95 21.28
CA LYS A 95 -18.30 -10.18 20.23
C LYS A 95 -17.26 -9.67 19.22
N HIS A 96 -17.37 -10.13 17.97
CA HIS A 96 -16.61 -9.66 16.81
C HIS A 96 -15.12 -10.01 16.73
N ARG A 97 -14.62 -11.04 17.44
CA ARG A 97 -13.25 -11.55 17.27
C ARG A 97 -13.23 -13.08 17.27
N ARG A 98 -12.13 -13.68 16.76
CA ARG A 98 -11.84 -15.12 16.86
C ARG A 98 -12.05 -15.64 18.30
N PRO A 99 -12.37 -16.94 18.46
CA PRO A 99 -12.50 -17.59 19.76
C PRO A 99 -11.35 -17.24 20.71
N LYS A 100 -11.68 -17.04 21.99
CA LYS A 100 -10.72 -16.59 23.02
C LYS A 100 -9.67 -17.65 23.34
N GLU A 101 -10.01 -18.92 23.15
CA GLU A 101 -9.16 -20.05 23.52
C GLU A 101 -9.34 -21.22 22.52
N LEU A 102 -8.22 -21.78 22.07
CA LEU A 102 -8.18 -23.04 21.35
C LEU A 102 -7.93 -24.15 22.36
N VAL A 103 -8.87 -25.08 22.50
CA VAL A 103 -8.71 -26.24 23.38
C VAL A 103 -8.47 -27.45 22.51
N PHE A 104 -7.35 -28.14 22.70
CA PHE A 104 -7.05 -29.35 21.95
C PHE A 104 -8.04 -30.46 22.31
N SER A 105 -8.48 -31.21 21.29
CA SER A 105 -9.39 -32.36 21.44
C SER A 105 -8.67 -33.64 21.03
N THR A 106 -9.18 -34.78 21.46
CA THR A 106 -8.73 -36.11 21.02
C THR A 106 -9.64 -36.71 19.95
N HIS A 107 -10.74 -36.04 19.59
CA HIS A 107 -11.74 -36.55 18.64
C HIS A 107 -11.74 -35.77 17.32
N LEU A 108 -11.52 -36.47 16.20
CA LEU A 108 -11.57 -35.90 14.85
C LEU A 108 -12.90 -35.17 14.55
N THR A 109 -14.03 -35.70 15.02
CA THR A 109 -15.35 -35.12 14.80
C THR A 109 -15.47 -33.70 15.34
N ASP A 110 -14.73 -33.36 16.40
CA ASP A 110 -14.70 -32.01 16.96
C ASP A 110 -14.01 -31.03 16.02
N ASP A 111 -12.91 -31.46 15.37
CA ASP A 111 -12.23 -30.65 14.35
C ASP A 111 -13.12 -30.43 13.12
N LEU A 112 -13.79 -31.49 12.66
CA LEU A 112 -14.67 -31.40 11.50
C LEU A 112 -15.89 -30.52 11.78
N LYS A 113 -16.44 -30.54 13.01
CA LYS A 113 -17.64 -29.78 13.40
C LYS A 113 -17.45 -28.27 13.38
N ARG A 114 -16.22 -27.78 13.60
CA ARG A 114 -15.90 -26.34 13.59
C ARG A 114 -15.54 -25.80 12.20
N ARG A 115 -15.49 -26.65 11.16
CA ARG A 115 -15.19 -26.22 9.80
C ARG A 115 -16.31 -25.38 9.22
N ASP A 116 -15.99 -24.65 8.15
CA ASP A 116 -16.89 -23.67 7.56
C ASP A 116 -18.05 -24.32 6.82
N PHE A 117 -17.75 -25.23 5.88
CA PHE A 117 -18.73 -25.85 4.98
C PHE A 117 -18.63 -27.37 4.99
N SER A 118 -19.76 -28.05 4.82
CA SER A 118 -19.86 -29.51 4.80
C SER A 118 -18.91 -30.13 3.78
N MET A 119 -18.82 -29.56 2.57
CA MET A 119 -17.90 -30.00 1.51
C MET A 119 -16.42 -29.97 1.91
N ASN A 120 -16.05 -29.19 2.95
CA ASN A 120 -14.69 -29.11 3.49
C ASN A 120 -14.57 -29.82 4.85
N ALA A 121 -15.63 -30.45 5.34
CA ALA A 121 -15.69 -31.13 6.63
C ALA A 121 -15.65 -32.65 6.47
N ILE A 122 -14.81 -33.10 5.54
CA ILE A 122 -14.55 -34.50 5.21
C ILE A 122 -13.11 -34.80 5.59
N ALA A 123 -12.88 -35.98 6.15
CA ALA A 123 -11.55 -36.51 6.43
C ALA A 123 -11.27 -37.78 5.64
N TYR A 124 -10.00 -38.03 5.34
CA TYR A 124 -9.54 -39.25 4.70
C TYR A 124 -8.26 -39.76 5.38
N SER A 125 -8.21 -41.07 5.63
CA SER A 125 -7.00 -41.80 5.98
C SER A 125 -6.90 -43.06 5.12
N PRO A 126 -5.69 -43.50 4.72
CA PRO A 126 -5.50 -44.77 3.99
C PRO A 126 -6.04 -45.98 4.73
N THR A 127 -5.89 -46.01 6.06
CA THR A 127 -6.27 -47.16 6.90
C THR A 127 -7.74 -47.12 7.29
N LYS A 128 -8.32 -45.92 7.45
CA LYS A 128 -9.71 -45.75 7.93
C LYS A 128 -10.71 -45.37 6.83
N GLY A 129 -10.24 -45.05 5.63
CA GLY A 129 -11.06 -44.60 4.52
C GLY A 129 -11.60 -43.19 4.71
N LEU A 130 -12.73 -42.90 4.07
CA LEU A 130 -13.43 -41.61 4.14
C LEU A 130 -14.30 -41.51 5.39
N ILE A 131 -14.20 -40.38 6.07
CA ILE A 131 -14.97 -40.04 7.27
C ILE A 131 -15.72 -38.74 6.99
N ASP A 132 -17.04 -38.84 6.88
CA ASP A 132 -17.93 -37.74 6.47
C ASP A 132 -19.17 -37.59 7.39
N PRO A 133 -18.99 -37.14 8.64
CA PRO A 133 -20.10 -36.99 9.59
C PRO A 133 -21.08 -35.86 9.22
N PHE A 134 -20.70 -34.96 8.31
CA PHE A 134 -21.47 -33.75 7.97
C PHE A 134 -21.99 -33.73 6.52
N LYS A 135 -22.02 -34.89 5.84
CA LYS A 135 -22.58 -35.07 4.49
C LYS A 135 -21.91 -34.17 3.44
N GLY A 136 -20.60 -34.00 3.55
CA GLY A 136 -19.79 -33.25 2.61
C GLY A 136 -19.76 -33.86 1.20
N GLN A 137 -19.74 -35.19 1.07
CA GLN A 137 -19.82 -35.86 -0.24
C GLN A 137 -21.12 -35.49 -0.97
N ASN A 138 -22.25 -35.54 -0.26
CA ASN A 138 -23.54 -35.14 -0.82
C ASN A 138 -23.57 -33.65 -1.20
N ALA A 139 -22.89 -32.78 -0.46
CA ALA A 139 -22.75 -31.37 -0.80
C ALA A 139 -21.91 -31.15 -2.07
N ILE A 140 -20.87 -31.96 -2.27
CA ILE A 140 -20.04 -31.96 -3.49
C ILE A 140 -20.85 -32.45 -4.69
N GLU A 141 -21.52 -33.61 -4.55
CA GLU A 141 -22.38 -34.20 -5.60
C GLU A 141 -23.47 -33.23 -6.06
N ASN A 142 -24.14 -32.58 -5.10
CA ASN A 142 -25.19 -31.61 -5.41
C ASN A 142 -24.66 -30.21 -5.76
N GLN A 143 -23.34 -29.99 -5.71
CA GLN A 143 -22.71 -28.69 -5.96
C GLN A 143 -23.29 -27.57 -5.06
N VAL A 144 -23.40 -27.84 -3.76
CA VAL A 144 -23.99 -26.94 -2.77
C VAL A 144 -22.98 -26.53 -1.69
N ILE A 145 -22.91 -25.24 -1.40
CA ILE A 145 -22.16 -24.68 -0.26
C ILE A 145 -23.11 -24.54 0.93
N ALA A 146 -23.04 -25.52 1.85
CA ALA A 146 -23.80 -25.54 3.10
C ALA A 146 -22.84 -25.42 4.30
N CYS A 147 -23.19 -24.60 5.28
CA CYS A 147 -22.41 -24.51 6.52
C CYS A 147 -22.52 -25.81 7.34
N VAL A 148 -21.46 -26.13 8.10
CA VAL A 148 -21.53 -27.20 9.10
C VAL A 148 -22.36 -26.73 10.29
N GLY A 149 -23.51 -27.36 10.52
CA GLY A 149 -24.45 -26.96 11.58
C GLY A 149 -25.18 -25.65 11.26
N ASP A 150 -25.38 -24.80 12.26
CA ASP A 150 -26.09 -23.52 12.08
C ASP A 150 -25.19 -22.46 11.42
N ALA A 151 -25.64 -21.93 10.27
CA ALA A 151 -24.87 -20.97 9.49
C ALA A 151 -24.61 -19.63 10.22
N ARG A 152 -25.54 -19.16 11.06
CA ARG A 152 -25.33 -17.91 11.82
C ARG A 152 -24.24 -18.12 12.85
N LEU A 153 -24.29 -19.21 13.61
CA LEU A 153 -23.23 -19.55 14.57
C LEU A 153 -21.86 -19.62 13.89
N ARG A 154 -21.79 -20.28 12.71
CA ARG A 154 -20.55 -20.34 11.93
C ARG A 154 -20.03 -18.96 11.51
N PHE A 155 -20.90 -18.02 11.14
CA PHE A 155 -20.50 -16.65 10.79
C PHE A 155 -20.16 -15.78 12.00
N PHE A 156 -20.77 -16.03 13.17
CA PHE A 156 -20.39 -15.36 14.41
C PHE A 156 -19.00 -15.78 14.91
N GLU A 157 -18.59 -17.03 14.68
CA GLU A 157 -17.25 -17.51 15.01
C GLU A 157 -16.16 -16.89 14.14
N ASP A 158 -16.38 -16.84 12.82
CA ASP A 158 -15.50 -16.15 11.87
C ASP A 158 -16.31 -15.60 10.70
N ALA A 159 -16.55 -14.29 10.73
CA ALA A 159 -17.30 -13.59 9.70
C ALA A 159 -16.65 -13.71 8.30
N LEU A 160 -15.35 -14.03 8.21
CA LEU A 160 -14.69 -14.21 6.91
C LEU A 160 -15.32 -15.36 6.11
N ARG A 161 -15.97 -16.32 6.79
CA ARG A 161 -16.69 -17.43 6.15
C ARG A 161 -17.81 -16.94 5.21
N ILE A 162 -18.36 -15.74 5.44
CA ILE A 162 -19.30 -15.13 4.49
C ILE A 162 -18.62 -14.93 3.13
N LEU A 163 -17.47 -14.24 3.10
CA LEU A 163 -16.72 -14.05 1.86
C LEU A 163 -16.16 -15.34 1.28
N ARG A 164 -15.78 -16.31 2.13
CA ARG A 164 -15.36 -17.64 1.65
C ARG A 164 -16.48 -18.37 0.93
N ALA A 165 -17.73 -18.27 1.38
CA ALA A 165 -18.89 -18.87 0.70
C ALA A 165 -19.05 -18.28 -0.70
N LEU A 166 -19.02 -16.95 -0.81
CA LEU A 166 -19.10 -16.24 -2.09
C LEU A 166 -17.91 -16.60 -2.99
N ARG A 167 -16.67 -16.60 -2.46
CA ARG A 167 -15.47 -17.00 -3.19
C ARG A 167 -15.62 -18.43 -3.71
N PHE A 168 -15.98 -19.39 -2.86
CA PHE A 168 -16.14 -20.78 -3.29
C PHE A 168 -17.22 -20.93 -4.36
N SER A 169 -18.32 -20.18 -4.28
CA SER A 169 -19.34 -20.16 -5.32
C SER A 169 -18.75 -19.63 -6.64
N ALA A 170 -17.95 -18.57 -6.57
CA ALA A 170 -17.32 -17.98 -7.75
C ALA A 170 -16.27 -18.90 -8.40
N THR A 171 -15.49 -19.62 -7.59
CA THR A 171 -14.40 -20.48 -8.08
C THR A 171 -14.87 -21.87 -8.49
N LEU A 172 -15.76 -22.50 -7.72
CA LEU A 172 -16.24 -23.88 -7.94
C LEU A 172 -17.51 -23.94 -8.79
N GLY A 173 -18.28 -22.85 -8.88
CA GLY A 173 -19.60 -22.83 -9.54
C GLY A 173 -20.72 -23.45 -8.69
N PHE A 174 -20.44 -23.78 -7.43
CA PHE A 174 -21.44 -24.34 -6.52
C PHE A 174 -22.43 -23.26 -6.07
N LYS A 175 -23.69 -23.65 -5.85
CA LYS A 175 -24.73 -22.75 -5.33
C LYS A 175 -24.67 -22.69 -3.81
N ILE A 176 -24.90 -21.51 -3.24
CA ILE A 176 -25.00 -21.37 -1.78
C ILE A 176 -26.38 -21.88 -1.31
N ALA A 177 -26.40 -22.81 -0.35
CA ALA A 177 -27.65 -23.36 0.20
C ALA A 177 -28.57 -22.25 0.73
N ALA A 178 -29.89 -22.41 0.61
CA ALA A 178 -30.85 -21.38 0.98
C ALA A 178 -30.71 -20.90 2.44
N SER A 179 -30.47 -21.82 3.37
CA SER A 179 -30.23 -21.51 4.79
C SER A 179 -28.94 -20.70 4.99
N THR A 180 -27.84 -21.12 4.36
CA THR A 180 -26.56 -20.42 4.36
C THR A 180 -26.69 -19.03 3.75
N LYS A 181 -27.39 -18.90 2.62
CA LYS A 181 -27.64 -17.63 1.93
C LYS A 181 -28.41 -16.66 2.83
N LYS A 182 -29.47 -17.13 3.50
CA LYS A 182 -30.22 -16.29 4.46
C LYS A 182 -29.31 -15.78 5.59
N ALA A 183 -28.43 -16.63 6.11
CA ALA A 183 -27.48 -16.24 7.15
C ALA A 183 -26.40 -15.27 6.64
N VAL A 184 -25.96 -15.42 5.38
CA VAL A 184 -24.99 -14.52 4.74
C VAL A 184 -25.50 -13.08 4.76
N PHE A 185 -26.75 -12.84 4.38
CA PHE A 185 -27.35 -11.50 4.43
C PHE A 185 -27.61 -11.03 5.86
N ALA A 186 -28.07 -11.91 6.75
CA ALA A 186 -28.35 -11.56 8.14
C ALA A 186 -27.09 -11.20 8.95
N CYS A 187 -25.92 -11.73 8.57
CA CYS A 187 -24.66 -11.56 9.30
C CYS A 187 -23.64 -10.66 8.59
N LYS A 188 -23.98 -10.05 7.44
CA LYS A 188 -23.03 -9.29 6.60
C LYS A 188 -22.31 -8.16 7.35
N ASP A 189 -22.97 -7.51 8.31
CA ASP A 189 -22.37 -6.43 9.11
C ASP A 189 -21.17 -6.87 9.94
N LEU A 190 -21.06 -8.16 10.27
CA LEU A 190 -19.90 -8.71 10.98
C LEU A 190 -18.59 -8.53 10.18
N LEU A 191 -18.67 -8.40 8.85
CA LEU A 191 -17.52 -8.16 7.98
C LEU A 191 -16.80 -6.84 8.30
N LYS A 192 -17.49 -5.84 8.87
CA LYS A 192 -16.92 -4.53 9.25
C LYS A 192 -15.81 -4.65 10.29
N HIS A 193 -15.80 -5.73 11.08
CA HIS A 193 -14.86 -5.96 12.16
C HIS A 193 -13.64 -6.80 11.73
N LEU A 194 -13.59 -7.27 10.49
CA LEU A 194 -12.47 -8.04 9.97
C LEU A 194 -11.32 -7.13 9.53
N SER A 195 -10.11 -7.68 9.59
CA SER A 195 -8.95 -7.00 9.03
C SER A 195 -9.08 -6.86 7.52
N LYS A 196 -8.57 -5.75 7.00
CA LYS A 196 -8.72 -5.37 5.59
C LYS A 196 -7.98 -6.33 4.66
N GLU A 197 -6.84 -6.85 5.09
CA GLU A 197 -6.02 -7.83 4.39
C GLU A 197 -6.77 -9.16 4.19
N ARG A 198 -7.54 -9.61 5.21
CA ARG A 198 -8.34 -10.83 5.11
C ARG A 198 -9.49 -10.66 4.13
N LEU A 199 -10.19 -9.52 4.19
CA LEU A 199 -11.25 -9.19 3.24
C LEU A 199 -10.70 -9.12 1.80
N GLN A 200 -9.58 -8.44 1.62
CA GLN A 200 -8.89 -8.27 0.35
C GLN A 200 -8.45 -9.62 -0.25
N SER A 201 -7.90 -10.53 0.55
CA SER A 201 -7.48 -11.86 0.08
C SER A 201 -8.65 -12.68 -0.48
N GLU A 202 -9.79 -12.71 0.23
CA GLU A 202 -10.98 -13.44 -0.24
C GLU A 202 -11.64 -12.74 -1.45
N LEU A 203 -11.67 -11.41 -1.47
CA LEU A 203 -12.17 -10.63 -2.61
C LEU A 203 -11.35 -10.89 -3.87
N ASN A 204 -10.02 -10.87 -3.79
CA ASN A 204 -9.15 -11.17 -4.93
C ASN A 204 -9.44 -12.56 -5.50
N LYS A 205 -9.56 -13.57 -4.64
CA LYS A 205 -9.86 -14.95 -5.06
C LYS A 205 -11.26 -15.06 -5.68
N LEU A 206 -12.25 -14.34 -5.15
CA LEU A 206 -13.60 -14.28 -5.71
C LEU A 206 -13.58 -13.65 -7.10
N LEU A 207 -12.93 -12.50 -7.26
CA LEU A 207 -12.79 -11.83 -8.55
C LEU A 207 -12.02 -12.68 -9.56
N MET A 208 -11.15 -13.59 -9.12
CA MET A 208 -10.46 -14.56 -9.98
C MET A 208 -11.25 -15.85 -10.22
N GLY A 209 -12.52 -15.91 -9.79
CA GLY A 209 -13.44 -17.01 -10.08
C GLY A 209 -14.04 -16.94 -11.49
N LYS A 210 -14.28 -18.09 -12.10
CA LYS A 210 -14.97 -18.19 -13.40
C LYS A 210 -16.43 -17.73 -13.32
N ASN A 211 -17.07 -17.92 -12.15
CA ASN A 211 -18.45 -17.52 -11.89
C ASN A 211 -18.54 -16.19 -11.12
N ALA A 212 -17.50 -15.36 -11.15
CA ALA A 212 -17.44 -14.10 -10.41
C ALA A 212 -18.60 -13.15 -10.77
N TYR A 213 -19.02 -13.09 -12.04
CA TYR A 213 -20.13 -12.24 -12.47
C TYR A 213 -21.44 -12.60 -11.75
N GLU A 214 -21.86 -13.86 -11.79
CA GLU A 214 -23.14 -14.30 -11.21
C GLU A 214 -23.14 -14.08 -9.69
N VAL A 215 -22.04 -14.43 -9.02
CA VAL A 215 -21.90 -14.21 -7.57
C VAL A 215 -21.87 -12.72 -7.24
N ALA A 216 -21.10 -11.91 -7.96
CA ALA A 216 -21.02 -10.49 -7.68
C ALA A 216 -22.36 -9.77 -7.90
N LYS A 217 -23.13 -10.21 -8.91
CA LYS A 217 -24.47 -9.70 -9.18
C LYS A 217 -25.45 -10.07 -8.07
N GLU A 218 -25.45 -11.33 -7.64
CA GLU A 218 -26.38 -11.82 -6.61
C GLU A 218 -26.06 -11.25 -5.22
N TYR A 219 -24.79 -11.05 -4.89
CA TYR A 219 -24.31 -10.61 -3.58
C TYR A 219 -23.70 -9.21 -3.61
N GLN A 220 -24.13 -8.35 -4.55
CA GLN A 220 -23.58 -7.01 -4.77
C GLN A 220 -23.54 -6.19 -3.47
N GLU A 221 -24.62 -6.19 -2.69
CA GLU A 221 -24.71 -5.44 -1.44
C GLU A 221 -23.60 -5.82 -0.43
N ILE A 222 -23.22 -7.09 -0.37
CA ILE A 222 -22.16 -7.58 0.52
C ILE A 222 -20.80 -7.12 0.03
N LEU A 223 -20.59 -7.16 -1.29
CA LEU A 223 -19.33 -6.70 -1.88
C LEU A 223 -19.16 -5.19 -1.73
N GLU A 224 -20.22 -4.40 -1.96
CA GLU A 224 -20.27 -2.95 -1.71
C GLU A 224 -19.94 -2.60 -0.25
N LEU A 225 -20.44 -3.39 0.71
CA LEU A 225 -20.09 -3.25 2.12
C LEU A 225 -18.59 -3.46 2.37
N VAL A 226 -17.97 -4.42 1.68
CA VAL A 226 -16.55 -4.76 1.83
C VAL A 226 -15.66 -3.69 1.20
N ILE A 227 -15.96 -3.27 -0.03
CA ILE A 227 -15.18 -2.26 -0.76
C ILE A 227 -15.47 -0.83 -0.29
N GLN A 228 -16.57 -0.62 0.44
CA GLN A 228 -17.03 0.68 0.94
C GLN A 228 -17.29 1.70 -0.19
N GLU A 229 -17.76 1.23 -1.33
CA GLU A 229 -18.22 2.04 -2.46
C GLU A 229 -19.30 1.30 -3.25
N LYS A 230 -20.02 2.03 -4.10
CA LYS A 230 -21.03 1.46 -5.00
C LYS A 230 -20.38 0.83 -6.23
N ILE A 231 -20.89 -0.32 -6.65
CA ILE A 231 -20.45 -0.97 -7.88
C ILE A 231 -21.35 -0.51 -9.03
N GLU A 232 -20.78 0.19 -10.00
CA GLU A 232 -21.55 0.79 -11.10
C GLU A 232 -21.87 -0.20 -12.22
N ASN A 233 -20.91 -1.06 -12.58
CA ASN A 233 -21.06 -2.00 -13.68
C ASN A 233 -20.35 -3.32 -13.36
N LEU A 234 -21.11 -4.41 -13.25
CA LEU A 234 -20.58 -5.77 -13.11
C LEU A 234 -20.46 -6.51 -14.44
N GLY A 235 -21.07 -5.99 -15.52
CA GLY A 235 -21.18 -6.68 -16.81
C GLY A 235 -19.83 -7.04 -17.44
N PHE A 236 -18.78 -6.25 -17.17
CA PHE A 236 -17.43 -6.52 -17.66
C PHE A 236 -16.90 -7.89 -17.19
N LEU A 237 -17.30 -8.38 -16.00
CA LEU A 237 -16.85 -9.66 -15.45
C LEU A 237 -17.25 -10.88 -16.29
N LYS A 238 -18.26 -10.75 -17.16
CA LYS A 238 -18.66 -11.82 -18.09
C LYS A 238 -17.56 -12.17 -19.09
N ASN A 239 -16.88 -11.14 -19.58
CA ASN A 239 -15.92 -11.24 -20.69
C ASN A 239 -14.48 -10.96 -20.25
N ALA A 240 -14.29 -10.36 -19.08
CA ALA A 240 -12.97 -10.03 -18.57
C ALA A 240 -12.11 -11.29 -18.36
N PRO A 241 -10.84 -11.29 -18.80
CA PRO A 241 -9.93 -12.39 -18.52
C PRO A 241 -9.73 -12.56 -17.01
N LEU A 242 -9.23 -13.73 -16.60
CA LEU A 242 -8.79 -13.99 -15.23
C LEU A 242 -7.46 -13.29 -14.96
N ASN A 243 -7.49 -11.96 -14.99
CA ASN A 243 -6.39 -11.08 -14.63
C ASN A 243 -6.88 -10.16 -13.49
N LEU A 244 -6.16 -10.16 -12.37
CA LEU A 244 -6.62 -9.49 -11.16
C LEU A 244 -6.63 -7.98 -11.34
N GLU A 245 -5.56 -7.40 -11.87
CA GLU A 245 -5.42 -5.95 -12.06
C GLU A 245 -6.54 -5.40 -12.95
N LEU A 246 -6.86 -6.10 -14.05
CA LEU A 246 -7.92 -5.72 -14.98
C LEU A 246 -9.29 -5.83 -14.32
N ARG A 247 -9.53 -6.90 -13.55
CA ARG A 247 -10.79 -7.05 -12.83
C ARG A 247 -10.94 -6.03 -11.70
N LEU A 248 -9.86 -5.66 -11.01
CA LEU A 248 -9.86 -4.56 -10.04
C LEU A 248 -10.17 -3.22 -10.73
N LEU A 249 -9.61 -2.97 -11.92
CA LEU A 249 -9.87 -1.76 -12.70
C LEU A 249 -11.35 -1.61 -13.04
N GLY A 250 -12.03 -2.68 -13.42
CA GLY A 250 -13.48 -2.65 -13.67
C GLY A 250 -14.33 -2.63 -12.40
N PHE A 251 -13.88 -3.30 -11.34
CA PHE A 251 -14.68 -3.52 -10.14
C PHE A 251 -14.71 -2.30 -9.21
N PHE A 252 -13.56 -1.64 -9.05
CA PHE A 252 -13.44 -0.47 -8.20
C PHE A 252 -13.64 0.82 -9.00
N LYS A 253 -14.25 1.80 -8.34
CA LYS A 253 -14.42 3.15 -8.87
C LYS A 253 -13.26 4.04 -8.44
N HIS A 254 -12.93 4.01 -7.15
CA HIS A 254 -11.97 4.92 -6.56
C HIS A 254 -10.70 4.20 -6.08
N GLN A 255 -9.53 4.79 -6.35
CA GLN A 255 -8.25 4.32 -5.80
C GLN A 255 -8.30 4.22 -4.27
N LYS A 256 -9.04 5.13 -3.62
CA LYS A 256 -9.14 5.16 -2.15
C LYS A 256 -9.72 3.88 -1.56
N SER A 257 -10.63 3.23 -2.29
CA SER A 257 -11.25 1.97 -1.88
C SER A 257 -10.24 0.82 -1.86
N LEU A 258 -9.28 0.80 -2.81
CA LEU A 258 -8.15 -0.13 -2.79
C LEU A 258 -7.21 0.16 -1.60
N GLU A 259 -6.88 1.42 -1.34
CA GLU A 259 -6.04 1.79 -0.20
C GLU A 259 -6.67 1.38 1.14
N ASN A 260 -7.98 1.57 1.28
CA ASN A 260 -8.75 1.17 2.46
C ASN A 260 -8.75 -0.35 2.66
N LEU A 261 -8.61 -1.12 1.59
CA LEU A 261 -8.43 -2.58 1.61
C LEU A 261 -6.96 -3.02 1.68
N ARG A 262 -6.03 -2.09 1.89
CA ARG A 262 -4.60 -2.34 2.08
C ARG A 262 -3.93 -2.99 0.86
N TYR A 263 -4.41 -2.70 -0.36
CA TYR A 263 -3.67 -3.09 -1.56
C TYR A 263 -2.28 -2.41 -1.61
N PRO A 264 -1.28 -3.06 -2.21
CA PRO A 264 0.06 -2.50 -2.35
C PRO A 264 0.05 -1.15 -3.09
N LYS A 265 0.94 -0.23 -2.70
CA LYS A 265 1.06 1.10 -3.34
C LYS A 265 1.24 1.00 -4.86
N LYS A 266 2.03 0.02 -5.33
CA LYS A 266 2.22 -0.25 -6.76
C LYS A 266 0.88 -0.51 -7.47
N THR A 267 0.03 -1.34 -6.89
CA THR A 267 -1.30 -1.65 -7.44
C THR A 267 -2.20 -0.41 -7.47
N CYS A 268 -2.20 0.41 -6.40
CA CYS A 268 -3.00 1.64 -6.36
C CYS A 268 -2.56 2.65 -7.42
N VAL A 269 -1.25 2.83 -7.62
CA VAL A 269 -0.71 3.73 -8.66
C VAL A 269 -1.04 3.21 -10.06
N LEU A 270 -0.88 1.90 -10.30
CA LEU A 270 -1.24 1.26 -11.55
C LEU A 270 -2.73 1.46 -11.88
N PHE A 271 -3.61 1.20 -10.91
CA PHE A 271 -5.05 1.43 -11.04
C PHE A 271 -5.38 2.88 -11.42
N SER A 272 -4.79 3.84 -10.71
CA SER A 272 -5.04 5.27 -10.92
C SER A 272 -4.63 5.74 -12.32
N LYS A 273 -3.38 5.45 -12.70
CA LYS A 273 -2.87 5.76 -14.05
C LYS A 273 -3.69 5.07 -15.14
N ALA A 274 -4.12 3.82 -14.92
CA ALA A 274 -4.94 3.10 -15.89
C ALA A 274 -6.37 3.69 -16.02
N LYS A 275 -6.99 4.15 -14.92
CA LYS A 275 -8.29 4.84 -14.97
C LYS A 275 -8.22 6.15 -15.75
N GLU A 276 -7.19 6.95 -15.52
CA GLU A 276 -6.98 8.20 -16.27
C GLU A 276 -6.74 7.92 -17.76
N CYS A 277 -5.87 6.95 -18.07
CA CYS A 277 -5.58 6.56 -19.44
C CYS A 277 -6.81 6.02 -20.19
N HIS A 278 -7.66 5.22 -19.51
CA HIS A 278 -8.89 4.66 -20.07
C HIS A 278 -9.84 5.75 -20.62
N GLN A 279 -9.97 6.87 -19.90
CA GLN A 279 -10.83 7.98 -20.32
C GLN A 279 -10.34 8.67 -21.60
N ALA A 280 -9.04 8.63 -21.87
CA ALA A 280 -8.45 9.29 -23.04
C ALA A 280 -8.71 8.52 -24.35
N PHE A 281 -8.96 7.20 -24.31
CA PHE A 281 -9.04 6.38 -25.52
C PHE A 281 -10.16 6.75 -26.49
N LEU A 282 -11.27 7.32 -26.00
CA LEU A 282 -12.38 7.73 -26.85
C LEU A 282 -11.96 8.78 -27.89
N ASN A 283 -10.92 9.57 -27.58
CA ASN A 283 -10.43 10.66 -28.42
C ASN A 283 -9.24 10.26 -29.31
N ILE A 284 -8.87 8.97 -29.35
CA ILE A 284 -7.71 8.49 -30.12
C ILE A 284 -8.14 7.97 -31.49
N HIS A 285 -7.85 8.71 -32.54
CA HIS A 285 -8.21 8.38 -33.91
C HIS A 285 -7.01 8.17 -34.83
N ASN A 286 -5.85 8.74 -34.49
CA ASN A 286 -4.62 8.68 -35.28
C ASN A 286 -3.36 8.47 -34.42
N LYS A 287 -2.21 8.27 -35.07
CA LYS A 287 -0.92 8.04 -34.41
C LYS A 287 -0.46 9.22 -33.56
N THR A 288 -0.72 10.46 -33.99
CA THR A 288 -0.27 11.66 -33.29
C THR A 288 -0.94 11.78 -31.92
N GLU A 289 -2.27 11.63 -31.86
CA GLU A 289 -3.03 11.62 -30.60
C GLU A 289 -2.56 10.49 -29.68
N LEU A 290 -2.35 9.28 -30.24
CA LEU A 290 -1.86 8.15 -29.47
C LEU A 290 -0.46 8.40 -28.89
N LYS A 291 0.45 8.99 -29.65
CA LYS A 291 1.80 9.34 -29.18
C LYS A 291 1.77 10.41 -28.09
N PHE A 292 0.88 11.39 -28.18
CA PHE A 292 0.67 12.37 -27.11
C PHE A 292 0.17 11.69 -25.82
N LEU A 293 -0.69 10.69 -25.91
CA LEU A 293 -1.07 9.90 -24.74
C LEU A 293 0.10 9.06 -24.20
N LEU A 294 0.82 8.36 -25.08
CA LEU A 294 1.98 7.54 -24.71
C LEU A 294 3.12 8.35 -24.09
N LYS A 295 3.23 9.65 -24.41
CA LYS A 295 4.19 10.57 -23.78
C LYS A 295 4.06 10.57 -22.26
N ASP A 296 2.83 10.59 -21.74
CA ASP A 296 2.54 10.80 -20.32
C ASP A 296 2.37 9.51 -19.51
N TYR A 297 2.16 8.37 -20.19
CA TYR A 297 1.91 7.08 -19.53
C TYR A 297 2.99 6.04 -19.81
N ASP A 298 3.27 5.20 -18.83
CA ASP A 298 4.08 4.00 -18.99
C ASP A 298 3.27 2.92 -19.72
N LEU A 299 3.94 1.94 -20.36
CA LEU A 299 3.24 0.91 -21.13
C LEU A 299 2.38 -0.02 -20.26
N GLU A 300 2.76 -0.26 -19.00
CA GLU A 300 2.00 -1.13 -18.09
C GLU A 300 0.57 -0.59 -17.81
N PRO A 301 0.37 0.64 -17.28
CA PRO A 301 -0.98 1.21 -17.10
C PRO A 301 -1.71 1.42 -18.42
N PHE A 302 -1.00 1.80 -19.49
CA PHE A 302 -1.60 1.97 -20.82
C PHE A 302 -2.21 0.66 -21.35
N ASN A 303 -1.45 -0.44 -21.30
CA ASN A 303 -1.92 -1.74 -21.78
C ASN A 303 -3.06 -2.27 -20.94
N LEU A 304 -2.97 -2.13 -19.61
CA LEU A 304 -4.05 -2.51 -18.70
C LEU A 304 -5.35 -1.75 -19.02
N ALA A 305 -5.25 -0.44 -19.23
CA ALA A 305 -6.38 0.39 -19.60
C ALA A 305 -6.95 0.01 -20.97
N LEU A 306 -6.08 -0.28 -21.95
CA LEU A 306 -6.49 -0.65 -23.30
C LEU A 306 -7.18 -2.01 -23.35
N ASP A 307 -6.71 -2.98 -22.55
CA ASP A 307 -7.34 -4.29 -22.43
C ASP A 307 -8.70 -4.21 -21.75
N PHE A 308 -8.85 -3.35 -20.73
CA PHE A 308 -10.15 -3.07 -20.15
C PHE A 308 -11.08 -2.35 -21.14
N TYR A 309 -10.57 -1.33 -21.83
CA TYR A 309 -11.30 -0.60 -22.88
C TYR A 309 -11.77 -1.52 -24.01
N ALA A 310 -11.01 -2.57 -24.35
CA ALA A 310 -11.38 -3.55 -25.36
C ALA A 310 -12.62 -4.38 -24.97
N LEU A 311 -12.94 -4.52 -23.67
CA LEU A 311 -14.17 -5.19 -23.22
C LEU A 311 -15.42 -4.35 -23.54
N GLU A 312 -15.28 -3.03 -23.57
CA GLU A 312 -16.36 -2.08 -23.79
C GLU A 312 -16.46 -1.67 -25.27
N ASN A 313 -15.30 -1.48 -25.93
CA ASN A 313 -15.16 -0.89 -27.26
C ASN A 313 -14.20 -1.70 -28.14
N PRO A 314 -14.50 -2.98 -28.45
CA PRO A 314 -13.54 -3.91 -29.06
C PRO A 314 -12.99 -3.46 -30.42
N LYS A 315 -13.86 -2.92 -31.29
CA LYS A 315 -13.45 -2.43 -32.62
C LYS A 315 -12.49 -1.25 -32.53
N HIS A 316 -12.74 -0.33 -31.59
CA HIS A 316 -11.89 0.84 -31.42
C HIS A 316 -10.55 0.47 -30.77
N ALA A 317 -10.57 -0.37 -29.74
CA ALA A 317 -9.36 -0.90 -29.12
C ALA A 317 -8.46 -1.60 -30.14
N LEU A 318 -9.02 -2.38 -31.08
CA LEU A 318 -8.24 -3.01 -32.15
C LEU A 318 -7.56 -1.98 -33.06
N LYS A 319 -8.24 -0.88 -33.39
CA LYS A 319 -7.64 0.23 -34.14
C LYS A 319 -6.47 0.85 -33.37
N ILE A 320 -6.64 1.10 -32.07
CA ILE A 320 -5.57 1.63 -31.20
C ILE A 320 -4.38 0.66 -31.14
N LYS A 321 -4.63 -0.65 -30.98
CA LYS A 321 -3.58 -1.69 -31.00
C LYS A 321 -2.81 -1.70 -32.33
N ARG A 322 -3.49 -1.48 -33.46
CA ARG A 322 -2.84 -1.35 -34.77
C ARG A 322 -1.96 -0.10 -34.86
N LEU A 323 -2.49 1.07 -34.44
CA LEU A 323 -1.72 2.32 -34.41
C LEU A 323 -0.48 2.19 -33.53
N LEU A 324 -0.63 1.56 -32.35
CA LEU A 324 0.47 1.28 -31.44
C LEU A 324 1.55 0.42 -32.12
N LYS A 325 1.14 -0.66 -32.80
CA LYS A 325 2.06 -1.52 -33.55
C LYS A 325 2.81 -0.74 -34.64
N GLU A 326 2.10 0.09 -35.42
CA GLU A 326 2.74 0.93 -36.46
C GLU A 326 3.78 1.91 -35.88
N ILE A 327 3.48 2.51 -34.72
CA ILE A 327 4.41 3.41 -34.00
C ILE A 327 5.69 2.66 -33.61
N PHE A 328 5.55 1.47 -33.03
CA PHE A 328 6.70 0.65 -32.62
C PHE A 328 7.49 0.12 -33.82
N ASP A 329 6.82 -0.43 -34.83
CA ASP A 329 7.46 -0.97 -36.04
C ASP A 329 8.27 0.12 -36.78
N SER A 330 7.79 1.37 -36.72
CA SER A 330 8.44 2.52 -37.38
C SER A 330 9.41 3.26 -36.47
N ASN A 331 9.62 2.81 -35.22
CA ASN A 331 10.39 3.51 -34.18
C ASN A 331 10.01 5.00 -34.04
N GLU A 332 8.71 5.32 -34.11
CA GLU A 332 8.27 6.70 -34.02
C GLU A 332 8.49 7.26 -32.60
N PRO A 333 9.03 8.48 -32.48
CA PRO A 333 9.33 9.11 -31.19
C PRO A 333 8.07 9.57 -30.44
N PHE A 334 7.98 9.21 -29.16
CA PHE A 334 6.91 9.65 -28.23
C PHE A 334 7.38 9.81 -26.78
N LYS A 335 8.61 9.38 -26.45
CA LYS A 335 9.28 9.65 -25.17
C LYS A 335 10.54 10.49 -25.39
N LYS A 336 11.00 11.18 -24.34
CA LYS A 336 12.27 11.95 -24.36
C LYS A 336 13.47 11.08 -24.74
N GLU A 337 13.44 9.81 -24.39
CA GLU A 337 14.49 8.85 -24.75
C GLU A 337 14.55 8.58 -26.26
N HIS A 338 13.46 8.78 -27.01
CA HIS A 338 13.41 8.64 -28.47
C HIS A 338 13.90 9.90 -29.22
N LEU A 339 14.05 11.03 -28.54
CA LEU A 339 14.56 12.26 -29.18
C LEU A 339 16.03 12.10 -29.59
N ALA A 340 16.37 12.57 -30.79
CA ALA A 340 17.76 12.68 -31.23
C ALA A 340 18.53 13.71 -30.39
N LEU A 341 17.88 14.79 -29.98
CA LEU A 341 18.45 15.81 -29.09
C LEU A 341 18.43 15.33 -27.63
N LYS A 342 19.61 15.31 -26.99
CA LYS A 342 19.79 15.00 -25.57
C LYS A 342 20.16 16.25 -24.77
N GLY A 343 19.93 16.21 -23.46
CA GLY A 343 20.23 17.34 -22.56
C GLY A 343 21.69 17.77 -22.59
N GLY A 344 22.63 16.83 -22.72
CA GLY A 344 24.07 17.14 -22.83
C GLY A 344 24.41 18.03 -24.03
N ALA A 345 23.76 17.84 -25.18
CA ALA A 345 23.98 18.69 -26.36
C ALA A 345 23.52 20.13 -26.12
N LEU A 346 22.40 20.32 -25.41
CA LEU A 346 21.93 21.65 -25.01
C LEU A 346 22.85 22.28 -23.95
N GLN A 347 23.41 21.50 -23.03
CA GLN A 347 24.40 21.98 -22.06
C GLN A 347 25.66 22.51 -22.75
N SER A 348 26.19 21.75 -23.72
CA SER A 348 27.35 22.18 -24.51
C SER A 348 27.10 23.46 -25.33
N LEU A 349 25.83 23.75 -25.65
CA LEU A 349 25.41 24.99 -26.32
C LEU A 349 25.12 26.15 -25.34
N GLY A 350 25.35 25.96 -24.05
CA GLY A 350 25.23 27.00 -23.02
C GLY A 350 23.86 27.12 -22.36
N TYR A 351 22.90 26.22 -22.64
CA TYR A 351 21.58 26.24 -21.99
C TYR A 351 21.63 25.74 -20.53
N GLN A 352 20.92 26.44 -19.64
CA GLN A 352 20.86 26.08 -18.22
C GLN A 352 19.93 24.88 -17.91
N HIS A 353 20.24 24.16 -16.83
CA HIS A 353 19.57 22.92 -16.42
C HIS A 353 18.03 23.03 -16.31
N GLN A 354 17.52 24.15 -15.75
CA GLN A 354 16.07 24.36 -15.60
C GLN A 354 15.35 24.53 -16.95
N LYS A 355 15.98 25.18 -17.94
CA LYS A 355 15.40 25.40 -19.28
C LYS A 355 15.53 24.17 -20.18
N ILE A 356 16.50 23.28 -19.94
CA ILE A 356 16.70 22.07 -20.76
C ILE A 356 15.48 21.15 -20.75
N GLY A 357 14.86 20.94 -19.58
CA GLY A 357 13.68 20.09 -19.47
C GLY A 357 12.50 20.60 -20.30
N GLU A 358 12.30 21.92 -20.32
CA GLU A 358 11.29 22.62 -21.11
C GLU A 358 11.56 22.51 -22.61
N ILE A 359 12.80 22.78 -23.04
CA ILE A 359 13.20 22.68 -24.45
C ILE A 359 13.02 21.25 -24.96
N LEU A 360 13.45 20.24 -24.18
CA LEU A 360 13.27 18.83 -24.55
C LEU A 360 11.78 18.43 -24.63
N ASN A 361 10.92 18.98 -23.75
CA ASN A 361 9.48 18.77 -23.84
C ASN A 361 8.91 19.37 -25.13
N ALA A 362 9.29 20.60 -25.47
CA ALA A 362 8.81 21.29 -26.67
C ALA A 362 9.31 20.62 -27.97
N CYS A 363 10.56 20.17 -27.98
CA CYS A 363 11.11 19.34 -29.07
C CYS A 363 10.36 18.01 -29.19
N LEU A 364 9.99 17.37 -28.08
CA LEU A 364 9.19 16.14 -28.09
C LEU A 364 7.82 16.37 -28.73
N ASP A 365 7.13 17.45 -28.37
CA ASP A 365 5.82 17.79 -28.94
C ASP A 365 5.88 18.05 -30.45
N LEU A 366 6.92 18.77 -30.89
CA LEU A 366 7.20 19.00 -32.30
C LEU A 366 7.41 17.69 -33.08
N VAL A 367 8.20 16.79 -32.50
CA VAL A 367 8.58 15.52 -33.10
C VAL A 367 7.43 14.50 -33.07
N ILE A 368 6.58 14.54 -32.05
CA ILE A 368 5.33 13.77 -32.01
C ILE A 368 4.40 14.22 -33.16
N ALA A 369 4.24 15.53 -33.36
CA ALA A 369 3.42 16.08 -34.44
C ALA A 369 3.97 15.77 -35.83
N ASN A 370 5.30 15.77 -36.00
CA ASN A 370 5.95 15.38 -37.24
C ASN A 370 7.28 14.64 -36.98
N PRO A 371 7.29 13.29 -37.06
CA PRO A 371 8.47 12.46 -36.79
C PRO A 371 9.70 12.79 -37.64
N LYS A 372 9.51 13.37 -38.84
CA LYS A 372 10.62 13.75 -39.74
C LYS A 372 11.54 14.82 -39.16
N HIS A 373 11.06 15.56 -38.15
CA HIS A 373 11.83 16.60 -37.47
C HIS A 373 12.82 16.04 -36.42
N ASN A 374 12.90 14.72 -36.20
CA ASN A 374 13.75 14.11 -35.19
C ASN A 374 15.21 13.92 -35.64
N SER A 375 15.86 14.95 -36.19
CA SER A 375 17.32 14.97 -36.39
C SER A 375 17.99 15.93 -35.41
N LEU A 376 19.22 15.62 -35.02
CA LEU A 376 19.95 16.44 -34.04
C LEU A 376 20.16 17.86 -34.55
N GLU A 377 20.54 18.01 -35.82
CA GLU A 377 20.79 19.28 -36.48
C GLU A 377 19.52 20.14 -36.51
N PHE A 378 18.39 19.56 -36.93
CA PHE A 378 17.12 20.27 -37.01
C PHE A 378 16.66 20.74 -35.63
N LEU A 379 16.73 19.87 -34.61
CA LEU A 379 16.26 20.20 -33.27
C LEU A 379 17.14 21.25 -32.58
N ILE A 380 18.46 21.24 -32.83
CA ILE A 380 19.37 22.28 -32.34
C ILE A 380 19.02 23.64 -32.96
N GLU A 381 18.87 23.71 -34.29
CA GLU A 381 18.55 24.97 -34.97
C GLU A 381 17.15 25.47 -34.59
N TRP A 382 16.18 24.56 -34.48
CA TRP A 382 14.85 24.89 -34.00
C TRP A 382 14.87 25.45 -32.57
N ALA A 383 15.68 24.88 -31.68
CA ALA A 383 15.85 25.34 -30.31
C ALA A 383 16.54 26.70 -30.23
N LYS A 384 17.65 26.91 -30.97
CA LYS A 384 18.35 28.21 -31.07
C LYS A 384 17.44 29.33 -31.54
N GLY A 385 16.56 29.04 -32.51
CA GLY A 385 15.62 30.02 -33.04
C GLY A 385 14.50 30.44 -32.08
N ARG A 386 14.29 29.73 -30.96
CA ARG A 386 13.17 29.95 -30.02
C ARG A 386 13.60 30.19 -28.59
N TYR A 387 14.76 29.68 -28.20
CA TYR A 387 15.28 29.72 -26.85
C TYR A 387 16.68 30.29 -26.87
N LEU A 388 16.91 31.36 -26.10
CA LEU A 388 18.24 31.95 -25.96
C LEU A 388 19.08 31.14 -24.95
N PRO A 389 20.37 30.84 -25.25
CA PRO A 389 21.27 30.11 -24.35
C PRO A 389 21.47 30.81 -23.00
N ASN A 390 21.49 32.15 -23.01
CA ASN A 390 21.52 33.04 -21.84
C ASN A 390 20.55 34.21 -22.08
N ASP A 391 20.08 34.86 -21.02
CA ASP A 391 19.19 36.04 -21.07
C ASP A 391 19.88 37.24 -21.76
N ALA A 392 20.05 37.20 -23.08
CA ALA A 392 20.51 38.31 -23.89
C ALA A 392 19.38 39.34 -24.04
N ILE A 393 19.05 40.03 -22.95
CA ILE A 393 18.47 41.38 -23.00
C ILE A 393 19.16 42.25 -21.96
N ASN A 394 19.68 43.38 -22.44
CA ASN A 394 20.38 44.44 -21.72
C ASN A 394 19.72 44.78 -20.36
N LEU A 395 20.38 44.38 -19.26
CA LEU A 395 19.92 44.50 -17.87
C LEU A 395 19.91 45.94 -17.32
N SER A 396 20.31 46.95 -18.10
CA SER A 396 20.24 48.35 -17.67
C SER A 396 18.91 49.04 -18.02
N LEU A 397 18.20 48.61 -19.07
CA LEU A 397 16.96 49.26 -19.52
C LEU A 397 15.66 48.56 -19.07
N ILE A 398 15.75 47.30 -18.63
CA ILE A 398 14.59 46.50 -18.20
C ILE A 398 14.41 46.47 -16.67
N LYS A 399 15.43 46.87 -15.90
CA LYS A 399 15.35 46.97 -14.44
C LYS A 399 14.23 47.92 -13.98
N GLU A 400 13.87 48.94 -14.74
CA GLU A 400 12.80 49.87 -14.33
C GLU A 400 11.38 49.42 -14.74
N ILE A 401 11.21 48.57 -15.76
CA ILE A 401 9.89 48.29 -16.34
C ILE A 401 9.40 46.84 -16.10
N LYS A 402 10.28 45.82 -15.99
CA LYS A 402 9.85 44.43 -15.70
C LYS A 402 9.83 44.04 -14.23
N ILE A 403 10.57 44.73 -13.35
CA ILE A 403 10.56 44.46 -11.90
C ILE A 403 9.15 44.66 -11.31
N LYS A 404 8.30 45.49 -11.93
CA LYS A 404 6.91 45.67 -11.48
C LYS A 404 5.90 44.60 -11.97
N LYS A 405 6.25 43.72 -12.91
CA LYS A 405 5.24 42.85 -13.58
C LYS A 405 5.54 41.35 -13.64
N MET A 406 6.79 40.89 -13.48
CA MET A 406 7.13 39.44 -13.55
C MET A 406 7.41 38.77 -12.19
N GLU A 407 7.58 39.51 -11.09
CA GLU A 407 7.69 38.90 -9.74
C GLU A 407 6.37 38.33 -9.20
N LYS A 408 5.27 38.46 -9.95
CA LYS A 408 3.93 38.17 -9.41
C LYS A 408 3.44 36.72 -9.55
N ASN A 409 4.18 35.78 -10.16
CA ASN A 409 3.61 34.42 -10.39
C ASN A 409 4.59 33.22 -10.47
N MET A 410 5.81 33.30 -9.92
CA MET A 410 6.59 32.10 -9.58
C MET A 410 7.08 32.21 -8.13
N THR A 411 6.26 31.77 -7.19
CA THR A 411 6.64 31.63 -5.78
C THR A 411 7.47 30.35 -5.63
N THR A 412 8.80 30.45 -5.73
CA THR A 412 9.69 29.37 -5.28
C THR A 412 9.62 29.29 -3.76
N MET A 413 9.20 28.13 -3.23
CA MET A 413 9.09 27.90 -1.79
C MET A 413 10.50 27.76 -1.17
N ASN A 414 10.71 28.36 0.00
CA ASN A 414 12.02 28.41 0.63
C ASN A 414 12.50 27.02 1.13
N ALA A 415 13.81 26.79 1.24
CA ALA A 415 14.36 25.57 1.84
C ALA A 415 15.05 25.88 3.18
N ILE A 416 15.17 24.87 4.06
CA ILE A 416 16.05 24.93 5.23
C ILE A 416 17.50 24.98 4.76
N GLN A 417 18.31 25.82 5.40
CA GLN A 417 19.74 25.93 5.15
C GLN A 417 20.47 25.12 6.21
N TRP A 418 21.27 24.14 5.78
CA TRP A 418 21.93 23.21 6.69
C TRP A 418 23.38 23.63 6.94
N PRO A 419 23.82 23.76 8.21
CA PRO A 419 25.24 23.79 8.51
C PRO A 419 25.87 22.44 8.14
N LYS A 420 27.10 22.47 7.64
CA LYS A 420 27.80 21.29 7.09
C LYS A 420 27.79 20.07 8.02
N LYS A 421 27.84 20.26 9.34
CA LYS A 421 27.85 19.18 10.33
C LYS A 421 26.54 18.37 10.37
N TRP A 422 25.40 18.98 10.06
CA TRP A 422 24.08 18.35 10.18
C TRP A 422 23.39 18.13 8.82
N THR A 423 24.15 18.12 7.74
CA THR A 423 23.64 17.87 6.39
C THR A 423 22.80 16.59 6.36
N PRO A 424 21.51 16.64 5.93
CA PRO A 424 20.66 15.48 5.86
C PRO A 424 21.25 14.36 4.99
N GLY A 425 21.22 13.14 5.48
CA GLY A 425 21.83 11.97 4.82
C GLY A 425 23.31 11.76 5.15
N GLU A 426 23.96 12.70 5.81
CA GLU A 426 25.31 12.55 6.38
C GLU A 426 25.27 12.31 7.91
N THR A 427 24.08 12.38 8.52
CA THR A 427 23.82 12.18 9.96
C THR A 427 23.11 10.85 10.24
N ASP A 428 22.96 10.51 11.52
CA ASP A 428 22.46 9.22 11.98
C ASP A 428 20.93 9.07 11.85
N ASN A 429 20.19 10.18 11.86
CA ASN A 429 18.76 10.21 11.60
C ASN A 429 18.34 11.56 11.00
N PHE A 430 17.30 11.53 10.17
CA PHE A 430 16.72 12.72 9.56
C PHE A 430 15.20 12.57 9.44
N VAL A 431 14.46 13.62 9.81
CA VAL A 431 13.01 13.70 9.63
C VAL A 431 12.59 15.04 9.04
N SER A 432 11.51 15.04 8.27
CA SER A 432 10.95 16.23 7.62
C SER A 432 9.43 16.13 7.56
N ASN A 433 8.74 17.12 8.11
CA ASN A 433 7.28 17.23 8.06
C ASN A 433 6.88 18.63 7.60
N GLU A 434 5.77 18.72 6.90
CA GLU A 434 5.29 19.97 6.32
C GLU A 434 3.76 20.04 6.33
N VAL A 435 3.23 21.25 6.56
CA VAL A 435 1.82 21.59 6.36
C VAL A 435 1.68 22.92 5.63
N ILE A 436 0.66 23.02 4.77
CA ILE A 436 0.27 24.26 4.08
C ILE A 436 -1.20 24.51 4.34
N ILE A 437 -1.51 25.60 5.05
CA ILE A 437 -2.86 25.86 5.55
C ILE A 437 -3.36 27.21 5.02
N LYS A 438 -4.55 27.21 4.41
CA LYS A 438 -5.25 28.42 4.00
C LYS A 438 -5.96 29.07 5.19
N GLY A 439 -5.91 30.39 5.29
CA GLY A 439 -6.60 31.17 6.32
C GLY A 439 -5.90 31.19 7.68
N LEU A 440 -4.68 30.68 7.78
CA LEU A 440 -3.90 30.69 9.02
C LEU A 440 -3.14 32.02 9.15
N ASP A 441 -3.10 32.60 10.36
CA ASP A 441 -2.39 33.86 10.61
C ASP A 441 -0.90 33.61 10.86
N PHE A 442 -0.06 34.08 9.93
CA PHE A 442 1.40 33.99 10.04
C PHE A 442 1.95 34.57 11.35
N LYS A 443 1.44 35.72 11.81
CA LYS A 443 1.95 36.37 13.02
C LYS A 443 1.64 35.55 14.26
N LYS A 444 0.44 34.96 14.34
CA LYS A 444 0.07 34.03 15.43
C LYS A 444 0.96 32.80 15.43
N VAL A 445 1.17 32.17 14.26
CA VAL A 445 2.04 30.99 14.14
C VAL A 445 3.46 31.31 14.61
N VAL A 446 4.05 32.41 14.13
CA VAL A 446 5.38 32.86 14.54
C VAL A 446 5.44 33.14 16.03
N GLN A 447 4.42 33.79 16.61
CA GLN A 447 4.35 34.08 18.03
C GLN A 447 4.31 32.79 18.86
N HIS A 448 3.41 31.87 18.54
CA HIS A 448 3.24 30.63 19.30
C HIS A 448 4.43 29.66 19.15
N LEU A 449 5.06 29.62 17.98
CA LEU A 449 6.27 28.83 17.77
C LEU A 449 7.47 29.39 18.54
N ARG A 450 7.64 30.72 18.56
CA ARG A 450 8.78 31.35 19.23
C ARG A 450 8.64 31.42 20.75
N ASP A 451 7.42 31.49 21.26
CA ASP A 451 7.18 31.52 22.70
C ASP A 451 7.14 30.09 23.24
N ALA A 452 8.27 29.66 23.80
CA ALA A 452 8.42 28.29 24.29
C ALA A 452 7.46 27.95 25.45
N SER A 453 6.90 28.95 26.16
CA SER A 453 5.86 28.73 27.17
C SER A 453 4.54 28.22 26.57
N CYS A 454 4.35 28.35 25.26
CA CYS A 454 3.17 27.85 24.57
C CYS A 454 3.28 26.37 24.20
N TRP A 455 4.49 25.81 24.11
CA TRP A 455 4.70 24.49 23.49
C TRP A 455 3.97 23.37 24.20
N GLU A 456 4.00 23.32 25.54
CA GLU A 456 3.30 22.29 26.33
C GLU A 456 1.78 22.31 26.13
N LYS A 457 1.22 23.46 25.72
CA LYS A 457 -0.22 23.64 25.50
C LYS A 457 -0.70 22.93 24.23
N TYR A 458 0.19 22.74 23.26
CA TYR A 458 -0.18 22.18 21.95
C TYR A 458 0.70 21.00 21.51
N TYR A 459 1.78 20.69 22.22
CA TYR A 459 2.68 19.59 21.90
C TYR A 459 3.06 18.80 23.16
N LYS A 460 2.48 17.61 23.28
CA LYS A 460 2.62 16.73 24.46
C LYS A 460 4.03 16.22 24.76
N ASN A 461 4.94 16.25 23.77
CA ASN A 461 6.32 15.83 23.96
C ASN A 461 7.23 17.05 24.20
N SER A 462 6.70 18.22 24.54
CA SER A 462 7.49 19.32 25.08
C SER A 462 7.11 19.52 26.53
N GLY A 463 8.12 19.71 27.38
CA GLY A 463 7.94 19.95 28.80
C GLY A 463 9.11 20.74 29.39
N ASN A 464 8.96 21.26 30.61
CA ASN A 464 10.02 21.75 31.48
C ASN A 464 10.97 22.77 30.82
N VAL A 465 10.40 23.72 30.06
CA VAL A 465 11.18 24.79 29.43
C VAL A 465 11.82 25.69 30.47
N HIS A 466 13.13 25.92 30.36
CA HIS A 466 13.87 26.88 31.17
C HIS A 466 14.76 27.74 30.28
N MET A 467 14.70 29.06 30.48
CA MET A 467 15.45 30.05 29.72
C MET A 467 16.68 30.50 30.49
N TYR A 468 17.81 30.63 29.79
CA TYR A 468 19.04 31.18 30.36
C TYR A 468 19.21 32.63 29.92
N ASN A 469 19.67 33.49 30.83
CA ASN A 469 20.06 34.88 30.55
C ASN A 469 18.93 35.76 29.95
N GLN A 470 17.67 35.39 30.13
CA GLN A 470 16.50 36.20 29.73
C GLN A 470 15.28 35.93 30.63
N ASP A 471 14.47 36.96 30.87
CA ASP A 471 13.28 36.91 31.73
C ASP A 471 12.00 36.47 31.01
N ASN A 472 12.05 36.37 29.68
CA ASN A 472 10.91 35.95 28.85
C ASN A 472 11.20 34.61 28.14
N THR A 473 10.16 33.98 27.62
CA THR A 473 10.23 32.66 26.94
C THR A 473 10.29 32.74 25.42
N ILE A 474 10.55 33.94 24.88
CA ILE A 474 10.57 34.17 23.45
C ILE A 474 11.95 33.85 22.90
N LEU A 475 12.01 32.94 21.93
CA LEU A 475 13.24 32.61 21.22
C LEU A 475 13.64 33.74 20.26
N THR A 476 14.90 34.15 20.36
CA THR A 476 15.61 35.09 19.49
C THR A 476 16.99 34.52 19.11
N ASP A 477 17.75 35.26 18.30
CA ASP A 477 19.11 34.85 17.95
C ASP A 477 19.94 34.60 19.22
N LYS A 478 20.69 33.50 19.23
CA LYS A 478 21.53 33.04 20.35
C LYS A 478 20.80 32.81 21.68
N THR A 479 19.47 32.73 21.70
CA THR A 479 18.74 32.34 22.92
C THR A 479 19.21 30.96 23.38
N ARG A 480 19.64 30.90 24.64
CA ARG A 480 19.98 29.67 25.36
C ARG A 480 18.81 29.21 26.20
N PHE A 481 18.42 27.96 26.06
CA PHE A 481 17.33 27.37 26.82
C PHE A 481 17.54 25.87 26.98
N ARG A 482 16.77 25.25 27.87
CA ARG A 482 16.62 23.80 27.93
C ARG A 482 15.15 23.44 27.95
N PHE A 483 14.83 22.25 27.47
CA PHE A 483 13.49 21.71 27.53
C PHE A 483 13.54 20.19 27.46
N GLU A 484 12.48 19.54 27.93
CA GLU A 484 12.29 18.11 27.78
C GLU A 484 11.56 17.80 26.47
N THR A 485 12.09 16.83 25.72
CA THR A 485 11.45 16.29 24.53
C THR A 485 11.68 14.81 24.36
N PHE A 486 10.62 14.06 24.04
CA PHE A 486 10.64 12.59 23.95
C PHE A 486 11.26 11.90 25.18
N GLY A 487 11.16 12.52 26.37
CA GLY A 487 11.75 12.00 27.61
C GLY A 487 13.23 12.33 27.81
N PHE A 488 13.85 13.11 26.91
CA PHE A 488 15.21 13.62 27.03
C PHE A 488 15.19 15.08 27.50
N LEU A 489 16.00 15.42 28.51
CA LEU A 489 16.29 16.81 28.84
C LEU A 489 17.40 17.33 27.92
N MET A 490 17.08 18.33 27.11
CA MET A 490 17.95 18.84 26.04
C MET A 490 18.36 20.28 26.30
N GLU A 491 19.67 20.52 26.41
CA GLU A 491 20.28 21.86 26.36
C GLU A 491 20.26 22.37 24.92
N SER A 492 19.88 23.63 24.70
CA SER A 492 19.57 24.15 23.37
C SER A 492 20.02 25.60 23.14
N GLU A 493 20.58 25.90 21.97
CA GLU A 493 20.97 27.25 21.54
C GLU A 493 20.38 27.54 20.15
N VAL A 494 19.74 28.70 19.99
CA VAL A 494 19.31 29.18 18.68
C VAL A 494 20.54 29.52 17.83
N GLU A 495 20.70 28.83 16.71
CA GLU A 495 21.83 29.03 15.78
C GLU A 495 21.44 29.76 14.50
N GLU A 496 20.17 29.71 14.11
CA GLU A 496 19.60 30.49 13.00
C GLU A 496 18.36 31.22 13.49
N PHE A 497 18.33 32.54 13.32
CA PHE A 497 17.14 33.35 13.56
C PHE A 497 17.03 34.46 12.52
N GLU A 498 16.01 34.36 11.67
CA GLU A 498 15.68 35.40 10.69
C GLU A 498 14.17 35.57 10.64
N LEU A 499 13.66 36.71 11.13
CA LEU A 499 12.25 37.07 11.04
C LEU A 499 12.08 38.29 10.13
N LYS A 500 11.38 38.08 9.02
CA LYS A 500 10.94 39.12 8.08
C LYS A 500 9.42 39.10 7.96
N ASP A 501 8.85 40.07 7.26
CA ASP A 501 7.38 40.26 7.15
C ASP A 501 6.60 39.04 6.62
N ALA A 502 7.26 38.16 5.87
CA ALA A 502 6.64 37.01 5.21
C ALA A 502 7.34 35.67 5.49
N ILE A 503 8.41 35.66 6.29
CA ILE A 503 9.20 34.45 6.53
C ILE A 503 9.84 34.49 7.92
N LEU A 504 9.80 33.35 8.60
CA LEU A 504 10.60 33.04 9.78
C LEU A 504 11.50 31.85 9.44
N ARG A 505 12.80 32.01 9.65
CA ARG A 505 13.77 30.93 9.79
C ARG A 505 14.18 30.87 11.25
N LEU A 506 14.02 29.71 11.85
CA LEU A 506 14.37 29.48 13.24
C LEU A 506 14.96 28.08 13.34
N ALA A 507 16.24 27.98 13.71
CA ALA A 507 16.85 26.70 13.98
C ALA A 507 17.67 26.77 15.25
N TRP A 508 17.68 25.66 15.99
CA TRP A 508 18.48 25.53 17.19
C TRP A 508 19.23 24.21 17.18
N ARG A 509 20.42 24.25 17.80
CA ARG A 509 21.18 23.06 18.15
C ARG A 509 20.76 22.63 19.56
N SER A 510 20.45 21.35 19.72
CA SER A 510 20.14 20.73 21.02
C SER A 510 21.09 19.57 21.32
N TRP A 511 21.48 19.39 22.57
CA TRP A 511 22.29 18.24 23.02
C TRP A 511 21.91 17.82 24.43
N ASN A 512 22.18 16.56 24.78
CA ASN A 512 22.17 16.12 26.17
C ASN A 512 23.58 16.15 26.77
N GLU A 513 23.69 16.18 28.10
CA GLU A 513 24.98 16.20 28.80
C GLU A 513 25.63 14.81 28.97
N ALA A 514 25.02 13.78 28.36
CA ALA A 514 25.52 12.42 28.42
C ALA A 514 26.84 12.25 27.64
N LYS A 515 27.58 11.17 27.92
CA LYS A 515 28.84 10.84 27.25
C LYS A 515 28.75 9.46 26.59
N GLY A 516 29.59 9.23 25.57
CA GLY A 516 29.64 7.94 24.88
C GLY A 516 28.35 7.65 24.11
N ASP A 517 27.86 6.41 24.21
CA ASP A 517 26.71 5.92 23.44
C ASP A 517 25.37 6.55 23.86
N GLU A 518 25.32 7.26 24.98
CA GLU A 518 24.12 7.99 25.41
C GLU A 518 24.07 9.42 24.88
N TYR A 519 25.15 9.91 24.27
CA TYR A 519 25.20 11.27 23.70
C TYR A 519 24.27 11.39 22.48
N LEU A 520 23.48 12.45 22.47
CA LEU A 520 22.55 12.83 21.41
C LEU A 520 22.73 14.33 21.11
N GLU A 521 22.96 14.65 19.85
CA GLU A 521 23.04 16.03 19.36
C GLU A 521 22.13 16.20 18.15
N VAL A 522 21.42 17.32 18.10
CA VAL A 522 20.30 17.55 17.19
C VAL A 522 20.40 18.95 16.62
N TYR A 523 20.10 19.11 15.34
CA TYR A 523 19.82 20.39 14.72
C TYR A 523 18.38 20.39 14.23
N HIS A 524 17.52 21.18 14.89
CA HIS A 524 16.09 21.25 14.61
C HIS A 524 15.78 22.61 14.00
N ALA A 525 15.27 22.59 12.77
CA ALA A 525 15.00 23.77 11.97
C ALA A 525 13.52 23.91 11.61
N TRP A 526 13.07 25.16 11.59
CA TRP A 526 11.72 25.59 11.28
C TRP A 526 11.74 26.69 10.22
N LEU A 527 10.83 26.55 9.27
CA LEU A 527 10.55 27.55 8.26
C LEU A 527 9.05 27.82 8.21
N VAL A 528 8.67 29.04 8.55
CA VAL A 528 7.29 29.52 8.42
C VAL A 528 7.28 30.58 7.34
N GLU A 529 6.48 30.42 6.29
CA GLU A 529 6.39 31.43 5.23
C GLU A 529 4.95 31.70 4.77
N LYS A 530 4.66 32.97 4.47
CA LYS A 530 3.43 33.36 3.81
C LYS A 530 3.52 32.96 2.34
N LEU A 531 2.49 32.29 1.87
CA LEU A 531 2.30 31.97 0.45
C LEU A 531 1.10 32.73 -0.10
N ASP A 532 1.04 32.80 -1.44
CA ASP A 532 -0.09 33.38 -2.15
C ASP A 532 -1.42 32.71 -1.75
N ASN A 533 -2.53 33.44 -1.96
CA ASN A 533 -3.90 33.00 -1.65
C ASN A 533 -4.17 32.80 -0.15
N ASN A 534 -3.59 33.65 0.70
CA ASN A 534 -3.76 33.64 2.16
C ASN A 534 -3.44 32.27 2.77
N ARG A 535 -2.27 31.73 2.41
CA ARG A 535 -1.78 30.45 2.92
C ARG A 535 -0.53 30.67 3.74
N VAL A 536 -0.33 29.84 4.76
CA VAL A 536 0.91 29.76 5.53
C VAL A 536 1.45 28.35 5.37
N ARG A 537 2.73 28.25 5.02
CA ARG A 537 3.50 27.01 5.04
C ARG A 537 4.29 26.94 6.33
N ILE A 538 4.26 25.79 6.99
CA ILE A 538 5.09 25.48 8.15
C ILE A 538 5.86 24.19 7.81
N LEU A 539 7.16 24.31 7.68
CA LEU A 539 8.10 23.21 7.45
C LEU A 539 8.95 23.05 8.71
N THR A 540 9.07 21.83 9.20
CA THR A 540 10.03 21.48 10.24
C THR A 540 10.87 20.29 9.80
N GLN A 541 12.18 20.39 10.00
CA GLN A 541 13.14 19.35 9.68
C GLN A 541 14.14 19.21 10.80
N GLU A 542 14.61 18.00 11.03
CA GLU A 542 15.56 17.72 12.10
C GLU A 542 16.57 16.67 11.67
N SER A 543 17.83 16.91 12.02
CA SER A 543 18.98 16.07 11.70
C SER A 543 19.73 15.76 12.99
N GLN A 544 19.99 14.49 13.28
CA GLN A 544 20.44 14.01 14.58
C GLN A 544 21.73 13.17 14.48
N LEU A 545 22.60 13.27 15.48
CA LEU A 545 23.84 12.52 15.65
C LEU A 545 23.83 11.79 17.01
N GLY A 546 24.29 10.54 17.01
CA GLY A 546 24.41 9.71 18.22
C GLY A 546 23.76 8.33 18.06
N VAL A 547 24.14 7.40 18.94
CA VAL A 547 23.55 6.04 18.98
C VAL A 547 22.03 6.08 19.23
N PRO A 548 21.47 6.97 20.09
CA PRO A 548 20.02 7.08 20.26
C PRO A 548 19.30 7.48 18.95
N ALA A 549 19.93 8.35 18.14
CA ALA A 549 19.38 8.75 16.84
C ALA A 549 19.27 7.57 15.87
N LYS A 550 20.29 6.70 15.80
CA LYS A 550 20.27 5.47 14.99
C LYS A 550 19.11 4.54 15.38
N ALA A 551 18.87 4.38 16.69
CA ALA A 551 17.78 3.57 17.19
C ALA A 551 16.41 4.14 16.80
N LEU A 552 16.25 5.47 16.88
CA LEU A 552 15.03 6.16 16.44
C LEU A 552 14.80 6.00 14.94
N ALA A 553 15.84 6.11 14.10
CA ALA A 553 15.75 5.92 12.65
C ALA A 553 15.25 4.52 12.25
N ALA A 554 15.60 3.48 13.02
CA ALA A 554 15.20 2.10 12.77
C ALA A 554 13.78 1.76 13.27
N SER A 555 13.13 2.64 14.04
CA SER A 555 11.81 2.37 14.65
C SER A 555 10.68 2.39 13.60
N VAL A 556 9.77 1.41 13.68
CA VAL A 556 8.57 1.33 12.82
C VAL A 556 7.32 1.08 13.67
N PRO A 557 6.36 2.02 13.72
CA PRO A 557 6.34 3.30 13.01
C PRO A 557 7.37 4.30 13.58
N ASN A 558 7.90 5.18 12.72
CA ASN A 558 8.94 6.14 13.10
C ASN A 558 8.39 7.16 14.12
N ALA A 559 8.84 7.08 15.37
CA ALA A 559 8.35 7.89 16.46
C ALA A 559 8.64 9.39 16.27
N MET A 560 9.79 9.74 15.69
CA MET A 560 10.19 11.12 15.41
C MET A 560 9.28 11.75 14.35
N LEU A 561 9.06 11.07 13.22
CA LEU A 561 8.17 11.57 12.16
C LEU A 561 6.75 11.82 12.68
N ASN A 562 6.24 10.93 13.53
CA ASN A 562 4.92 11.07 14.14
C ASN A 562 4.86 12.20 15.17
N GLY A 563 5.90 12.40 15.98
CA GLY A 563 5.96 13.51 16.92
C GLY A 563 6.05 14.86 16.24
N HIS A 564 6.84 14.98 15.16
CA HIS A 564 6.92 16.21 14.37
C HIS A 564 5.58 16.54 13.71
N GLN A 565 4.86 15.54 13.20
CA GLN A 565 3.51 15.75 12.70
C GLN A 565 2.56 16.25 13.80
N ALA A 566 2.61 15.63 14.98
CA ALA A 566 1.80 16.07 16.12
C ALA A 566 2.14 17.50 16.57
N TRP A 567 3.41 17.90 16.50
CA TRP A 567 3.84 19.27 16.79
C TRP A 567 3.27 20.27 15.79
N LEU A 568 3.34 19.97 14.48
CA LEU A 568 2.75 20.80 13.43
C LEU A 568 1.23 20.92 13.59
N ASP A 569 0.53 19.80 13.77
CA ASP A 569 -0.92 19.78 13.90
C ASP A 569 -1.37 20.58 15.13
N GLY A 570 -0.66 20.43 16.25
CA GLY A 570 -0.88 21.20 17.47
C GLY A 570 -0.66 22.70 17.27
N LEU A 571 0.47 23.10 16.66
CA LEU A 571 0.79 24.50 16.38
C LEU A 571 -0.26 25.14 15.48
N VAL A 572 -0.70 24.42 14.43
CA VAL A 572 -1.77 24.88 13.54
C VAL A 572 -3.08 25.05 14.29
N ALA A 573 -3.47 24.06 15.10
CA ALA A 573 -4.71 24.13 15.87
C ALA A 573 -4.71 25.29 16.88
N TYR A 574 -3.58 25.51 17.56
CA TYR A 574 -3.42 26.57 18.55
C TYR A 574 -3.32 27.98 17.91
N SER A 575 -2.92 28.06 16.64
CA SER A 575 -2.75 29.33 15.92
C SER A 575 -3.95 29.76 15.06
N ARG A 576 -5.02 28.95 15.04
CA ARG A 576 -6.32 29.36 14.49
C ARG A 576 -7.04 30.21 15.53
#